data_AF-A0A2K3LHP0-F1
#
_entry.id   AF-A0A2K3LHP0-F1
#
_cell.length_a   1.000
_cell.length_b   1.000
_cell.length_c   1.000
_cell.angle_alpha   90.00
_cell.angle_beta   90.00
_cell.angle_gamma   90.00
#
_symmetry.space_group_name_H-M   'P 1'
#
loop_
_entity.id
_entity.type
_entity.pdbx_description
1 polymer ?
#
loop_
_entity_poly.entity_id
_entity_poly.type
_entity_poly.pdbx_seq_one_letter_code
_entity_poly.pdbx_strand_id
1 'polypeptide(L)'
;MEILSGKRSVDQEFGDGNSIVDWVRSKIKTKDGIEGILDKNAAAGCSTVREEMIQILRIALLCTSRNPADRPSMRDVVLMLQEAKPKRKLFDSVVLGRCANDNVDVGEDGGGDIPLAQKPIIN
;
A
#
# COMPACT_ATOMS: atom_id res chain seq x y z
N MET A 1 -10.82 9.44 -2.13
CA MET A 1 -9.60 10.22 -2.38
C MET A 1 -9.40 11.30 -1.32
N GLU A 2 -10.45 12.00 -0.91
CA GLU A 2 -10.37 13.01 0.17
C GLU A 2 -9.72 12.48 1.45
N ILE A 3 -10.10 11.28 1.90
CA ILE A 3 -9.51 10.63 3.07
C ILE A 3 -8.01 10.31 2.90
N LEU A 4 -7.56 9.99 1.68
CA LEU A 4 -6.16 9.62 1.45
C LEU A 4 -5.25 10.84 1.41
N SER A 5 -5.75 11.98 0.94
CA SER A 5 -4.95 13.20 0.75
C SER A 5 -5.15 14.26 1.82
N GLY A 6 -6.22 14.14 2.63
CA GLY A 6 -6.63 15.17 3.58
C GLY A 6 -7.19 16.43 2.90
N LYS A 7 -7.55 16.34 1.61
CA LYS A 7 -8.02 17.46 0.78
C LYS A 7 -9.50 17.34 0.45
N ARG A 8 -10.13 18.45 0.13
CA ARG A 8 -11.51 18.51 -0.39
C ARG A 8 -11.58 17.96 -1.81
N SER A 9 -12.75 17.51 -2.24
CA SER A 9 -13.00 17.04 -3.61
C SER A 9 -12.73 18.08 -4.71
N VAL A 10 -12.87 19.37 -4.37
CA VAL A 10 -12.45 20.52 -5.18
C VAL A 10 -11.64 21.43 -4.27
N ASP A 11 -10.46 21.82 -4.73
CA ASP A 11 -9.51 22.67 -4.00
C ASP A 11 -8.82 23.63 -4.97
N GLN A 12 -8.45 24.82 -4.49
CA GLN A 12 -7.77 25.83 -5.29
C GLN A 12 -6.43 25.32 -5.84
N GLU A 13 -5.76 24.41 -5.13
CA GLU A 13 -4.48 23.84 -5.56
C GLU A 13 -4.61 22.95 -6.83
N PHE A 14 -5.82 22.49 -7.17
CA PHE A 14 -6.06 21.61 -8.32
C PHE A 14 -6.16 22.39 -9.64
N GLY A 15 -6.37 23.71 -9.55
CA GLY A 15 -6.71 24.57 -10.68
C GLY A 15 -8.21 24.62 -10.96
N ASP A 16 -8.66 25.70 -11.60
CA ASP A 16 -10.08 25.92 -11.89
C ASP A 16 -10.68 24.79 -12.73
N GLY A 17 -11.83 24.28 -12.28
CA GLY A 17 -12.58 23.22 -12.95
C GLY A 17 -12.04 21.81 -12.72
N ASN A 18 -10.93 21.64 -11.98
CA ASN A 18 -10.35 20.33 -11.74
C ASN A 18 -10.86 19.69 -10.45
N SER A 19 -11.14 18.39 -10.53
CA SER A 19 -11.44 17.58 -9.36
C SER A 19 -10.18 17.03 -8.71
N ILE A 20 -10.31 16.56 -7.47
CA ILE A 20 -9.27 15.77 -6.78
C ILE A 20 -8.79 14.58 -7.62
N VAL A 21 -9.65 13.98 -8.45
CA VAL A 21 -9.28 12.82 -9.29
C VAL A 21 -8.33 13.25 -10.41
N ASP A 22 -8.60 14.41 -11.03
CA ASP A 22 -7.75 14.96 -12.08
C ASP A 22 -6.40 15.39 -11.53
N TRP A 23 -6.40 16.01 -10.36
CA TRP A 23 -5.19 16.37 -9.63
C TRP A 23 -4.35 15.14 -9.29
N VAL A 24 -4.94 14.09 -8.68
CA VAL A 24 -4.24 12.84 -8.36
C VAL A 24 -3.61 12.23 -9.62
N ARG A 25 -4.36 12.14 -10.72
CA ARG A 25 -3.84 11.59 -12.00
C ARG A 25 -2.69 12.41 -12.58
N SER A 26 -2.72 13.71 -12.39
CA SER A 26 -1.64 14.60 -12.81
C SER A 26 -0.41 14.41 -11.92
N LYS A 27 -0.61 14.35 -10.60
CA LYS A 27 0.46 14.21 -9.58
C LYS A 27 1.21 12.89 -9.67
N ILE A 28 0.55 11.78 -10.02
CA ILE A 28 1.21 10.48 -10.24
C ILE A 28 2.27 10.55 -11.36
N LYS A 29 2.14 11.48 -12.31
CA LYS A 29 3.09 11.66 -13.41
C LYS A 29 4.27 12.58 -13.07
N THR A 30 4.25 13.25 -11.91
CA THR A 30 5.29 14.18 -11.49
C THR A 30 6.34 13.49 -10.62
N LYS A 31 7.46 14.19 -10.35
CA LYS A 31 8.52 13.69 -9.45
C LYS A 31 8.07 13.45 -8.01
N ASP A 32 7.06 14.20 -7.52
CA ASP A 32 6.48 13.99 -6.19
C ASP A 32 5.67 12.68 -6.11
N GLY A 33 5.21 12.18 -7.25
CA GLY A 33 4.55 10.89 -7.41
C GLY A 33 3.41 10.66 -6.41
N ILE A 34 3.42 9.47 -5.81
CA ILE A 34 2.40 9.02 -4.86
C ILE A 34 2.58 9.69 -3.48
N GLU A 35 3.81 9.97 -3.07
CA GLU A 35 4.10 10.61 -1.77
C GLU A 35 3.51 12.01 -1.68
N GLY A 36 3.47 12.75 -2.80
CA GLY A 36 2.83 14.06 -2.86
C GLY A 36 1.30 14.06 -2.76
N ILE A 37 0.67 12.88 -2.81
CA ILE A 37 -0.79 12.71 -2.74
C ILE A 37 -1.25 12.37 -1.33
N LEU A 38 -0.46 11.60 -0.58
CA LEU A 38 -0.87 11.07 0.72
C LEU A 38 -0.89 12.16 1.79
N ASP A 39 -1.90 12.11 2.66
CA ASP A 39 -2.00 12.97 3.84
C ASP A 39 -0.79 12.71 4.74
N LYS A 40 0.01 13.75 4.95
CA LYS A 40 1.25 13.67 5.73
C LYS A 40 1.00 13.31 7.18
N ASN A 41 -0.15 13.68 7.76
CA ASN A 41 -0.51 13.34 9.13
C ASN A 41 -0.92 11.87 9.24
N ALA A 42 -1.64 11.35 8.25
CA ALA A 42 -2.05 9.95 8.23
C ALA A 42 -0.90 9.00 7.86
N ALA A 43 -0.01 9.42 6.96
CA ALA A 43 1.20 8.69 6.59
C ALA A 43 2.38 8.92 7.56
N ALA A 44 2.17 9.72 8.62
CA ALA A 44 3.20 9.99 9.61
C ALA A 44 3.46 8.76 10.48
N GLY A 45 4.74 8.45 10.66
CA GLY A 45 5.17 7.59 11.75
C GLY A 45 4.89 6.11 11.59
N CYS A 46 4.54 5.58 10.40
CA CYS A 46 4.53 4.14 10.11
C CYS A 46 4.60 3.80 8.60
N SER A 47 5.62 3.02 8.19
CA SER A 47 5.78 2.59 6.78
C SER A 47 4.68 1.64 6.32
N THR A 48 4.20 0.76 7.20
CA THR A 48 3.13 -0.19 6.87
C THR A 48 1.81 0.54 6.60
N VAL A 49 1.48 1.56 7.41
CA VAL A 49 0.32 2.44 7.16
C VAL A 49 0.47 3.16 5.83
N ARG A 50 1.67 3.64 5.48
CA ARG A 50 1.92 4.26 4.18
C ARG A 50 1.65 3.29 3.04
N GLU A 51 2.15 2.07 3.11
CA GLU A 51 1.91 1.05 2.08
C GLU A 51 0.42 0.71 1.93
N GLU A 52 -0.32 0.63 3.04
CA GLU A 52 -1.77 0.46 3.04
C GLU A 52 -2.47 1.60 2.29
N MET A 53 -2.08 2.85 2.59
CA MET A 53 -2.62 4.03 1.90
C MET A 53 -2.34 3.98 0.39
N ILE A 54 -1.16 3.48 -0.02
CA ILE A 54 -0.82 3.29 -1.43
C ILE A 54 -1.72 2.23 -2.08
N GLN A 55 -2.01 1.12 -1.41
CA GLN A 55 -2.93 0.11 -1.94
C GLN A 55 -4.35 0.66 -2.08
N ILE A 56 -4.84 1.38 -1.06
CA ILE A 56 -6.15 2.02 -1.10
C ILE A 56 -6.21 3.09 -2.22
N LEU A 57 -5.11 3.81 -2.47
CA LEU A 57 -5.03 4.74 -3.59
C LEU A 57 -5.16 4.04 -4.95
N ARG A 58 -4.55 2.86 -5.12
CA ARG A 58 -4.71 2.05 -6.34
C ARG A 58 -6.16 1.61 -6.53
N ILE A 59 -6.83 1.15 -5.47
CA ILE A 59 -8.25 0.80 -5.50
C ILE A 59 -9.09 2.03 -5.90
N ALA A 60 -8.81 3.19 -5.31
CA ALA A 60 -9.53 4.43 -5.62
C ALA A 60 -9.36 4.87 -7.09
N LEU A 61 -8.19 4.62 -7.70
CA LEU A 61 -7.95 4.90 -9.12
C LEU A 61 -8.79 4.00 -10.04
N LEU A 62 -8.96 2.72 -9.67
CA LEU A 62 -9.85 1.80 -10.38
C LEU A 62 -11.32 2.23 -10.26
N CYS A 63 -11.78 2.54 -9.05
CA CYS A 63 -13.15 3.00 -8.80
C CYS A 63 -13.50 4.27 -9.60
N THR A 64 -12.51 5.11 -9.89
CA THR A 64 -12.69 6.37 -10.62
C THR A 64 -12.28 6.27 -12.08
N SER A 65 -12.05 5.07 -12.63
CA SER A 65 -11.61 4.90 -14.03
C SER A 65 -12.48 5.69 -15.00
N ARG A 66 -11.83 6.26 -16.03
CA ARG A 66 -12.53 7.01 -17.09
C ARG A 66 -13.45 6.09 -17.89
N ASN A 67 -13.03 4.85 -18.10
CA ASN A 67 -13.85 3.83 -18.71
C ASN A 67 -14.74 3.16 -17.64
N PRO A 68 -16.08 3.20 -17.76
CA PRO A 68 -16.98 2.60 -16.78
C PRO A 68 -16.79 1.09 -16.61
N ALA A 69 -16.39 0.37 -17.67
CA ALA A 69 -16.22 -1.08 -17.62
C ALA A 69 -14.99 -1.52 -16.80
N ASP A 70 -14.03 -0.63 -16.53
CA ASP A 70 -12.89 -0.93 -15.67
C ASP A 70 -13.21 -0.73 -14.18
N ARG A 71 -14.36 -0.13 -13.86
CA ARG A 71 -14.73 0.17 -12.48
C ARG A 71 -15.19 -1.13 -11.81
N PRO A 72 -14.55 -1.55 -10.71
CA PRO A 72 -14.97 -2.74 -9.98
C PRO A 72 -16.37 -2.57 -9.39
N SER A 73 -17.07 -3.68 -9.16
CA SER A 73 -18.32 -3.64 -8.41
C SER A 73 -18.04 -3.24 -6.96
N MET A 74 -19.03 -2.64 -6.27
CA MET A 74 -18.84 -2.31 -4.84
C MET A 74 -18.54 -3.53 -3.97
N ARG A 75 -18.98 -4.73 -4.38
CA ARG A 75 -18.60 -5.99 -3.72
C ARG A 75 -17.10 -6.26 -3.85
N ASP A 76 -16.57 -6.15 -5.06
CA ASP A 76 -15.14 -6.35 -5.33
C ASP A 76 -14.29 -5.28 -4.62
N VAL A 77 -14.75 -4.02 -4.59
CA VAL A 77 -14.09 -2.94 -3.84
C VAL A 77 -13.96 -3.32 -2.36
N VAL A 78 -15.00 -3.86 -1.74
CA VAL A 78 -14.95 -4.29 -0.33
C VAL A 78 -13.96 -5.44 -0.14
N LEU A 79 -13.92 -6.42 -1.05
CA LEU A 79 -12.96 -7.52 -1.00
C LEU A 79 -11.52 -7.02 -1.12
N MET A 80 -11.24 -6.17 -2.12
CA MET A 80 -9.93 -5.55 -2.31
C MET A 80 -9.49 -4.73 -1.07
N LEU A 81 -10.43 -4.01 -0.44
CA LEU A 81 -10.16 -3.25 0.79
C LEU A 81 -9.90 -4.18 1.99
N GLN A 82 -10.54 -5.35 2.06
CA GLN A 82 -10.27 -6.34 3.11
C GLN A 82 -8.88 -6.95 2.95
N GLU A 83 -8.45 -7.22 1.71
CA GLU A 83 -7.10 -7.72 1.41
C GLU A 83 -6.01 -6.66 1.63
N ALA A 84 -6.34 -5.38 1.40
CA ALA A 84 -5.45 -4.27 1.68
C ALA A 84 -5.31 -3.95 3.18
N LYS A 85 -6.15 -4.54 4.05
CA LYS A 85 -5.98 -4.40 5.51
C LYS A 85 -4.81 -5.28 5.98
N PRO A 86 -3.96 -4.79 6.88
CA PRO A 86 -2.96 -5.62 7.50
C PRO A 86 -3.63 -6.65 8.40
N LYS A 87 -2.96 -7.79 8.55
CA LYS A 87 -3.20 -8.74 9.64
C LYS A 87 -2.70 -8.13 10.97
N ARG A 88 -3.23 -6.96 11.35
CA ARG A 88 -3.12 -6.47 12.73
C ARG A 88 -3.80 -7.54 13.57
N LYS A 89 -3.01 -8.40 14.23
CA LYS A 89 -3.57 -9.24 15.28
C LYS A 89 -4.21 -8.26 16.26
N LEU A 90 -5.55 -8.28 16.34
CA LEU A 90 -6.29 -7.59 17.37
C LEU A 90 -5.92 -8.30 18.68
N PHE A 91 -4.80 -7.91 19.29
CA PHE A 91 -4.57 -8.23 20.68
C PHE A 91 -5.15 -7.08 21.49
N ASP A 92 -6.07 -7.45 22.40
CA ASP A 92 -6.77 -6.55 23.30
C ASP A 92 -5.79 -5.60 24.02
N SER A 93 -6.22 -4.34 24.12
CA SER A 93 -5.80 -3.30 25.07
C SER A 93 -4.33 -3.32 25.55
N VAL A 94 -3.47 -2.48 24.95
CA VAL A 94 -2.54 -1.57 25.67
C VAL A 94 -1.73 -0.72 24.67
N VAL A 95 -1.59 0.55 25.04
CA VAL A 95 -0.71 1.59 24.49
C VAL A 95 0.62 1.04 23.92
N LEU A 96 0.87 1.26 22.62
CA LEU A 96 2.06 1.95 22.08
C LEU A 96 2.06 1.85 20.55
N GLY A 97 2.27 2.98 19.88
CA GLY A 97 2.62 2.98 18.46
C GLY A 97 3.85 2.11 18.23
N ARG A 98 3.74 1.10 17.36
CA ARG A 98 4.91 0.40 16.84
C ARG A 98 4.71 0.07 15.36
N CYS A 99 5.53 0.70 14.54
CA CYS A 99 5.97 0.17 13.26
C CYS A 99 6.87 -1.01 13.60
N ALA A 100 6.35 -2.23 13.51
CA ALA A 100 7.20 -3.41 13.54
C ALA A 100 7.68 -3.65 12.10
N ASN A 101 8.99 -3.67 11.93
CA ASN A 101 9.65 -4.01 10.67
C ASN A 101 9.19 -5.39 10.21
N ASP A 102 8.74 -5.51 8.96
CA ASP A 102 8.55 -6.82 8.31
C ASP A 102 9.94 -7.43 8.04
N ASN A 103 10.53 -8.04 9.05
CA ASN A 103 11.37 -9.21 8.80
C ASN A 103 10.40 -10.34 8.46
N VAL A 104 10.22 -10.59 7.17
CA VAL A 104 9.59 -11.81 6.67
C VAL A 104 10.48 -12.97 7.10
N ASP A 105 10.14 -13.60 8.21
CA ASP A 105 10.65 -14.92 8.58
C ASP A 105 10.06 -15.93 7.60
N VAL A 106 10.82 -16.24 6.55
CA VAL A 106 10.61 -17.46 5.78
C VAL A 106 11.16 -18.59 6.65
N GLY A 107 10.29 -19.16 7.49
CA GLY A 107 10.56 -20.42 8.14
C GLY A 107 10.69 -21.51 7.07
N GLU A 108 11.92 -21.92 6.77
CA GLU A 108 12.19 -23.19 6.10
C GLU A 108 12.71 -24.22 7.10
N ASP A 109 12.14 -25.40 6.94
CA ASP A 109 12.15 -26.59 7.76
C ASP A 109 13.58 -27.08 8.07
N GLY A 110 13.85 -27.33 9.35
CA GLY A 110 15.10 -27.96 9.77
C GLY A 110 15.05 -29.47 9.56
N GLY A 111 16.05 -30.01 8.84
CA GLY A 111 16.32 -31.44 8.89
C GLY A 111 17.41 -31.94 7.95
N GLY A 112 18.60 -32.24 8.49
CA GLY A 112 19.44 -33.35 8.04
C GLY A 112 20.79 -33.00 7.42
N ASP A 113 21.84 -33.15 8.23
CA ASP A 113 23.24 -33.16 7.82
C ASP A 113 23.58 -34.51 7.14
N ILE A 114 24.23 -34.47 5.98
CA ILE A 114 24.91 -35.64 5.39
C ILE A 114 26.28 -35.18 4.82
N PRO A 115 27.41 -35.79 5.21
CA PRO A 115 28.74 -35.20 5.05
C PRO A 115 29.34 -35.37 3.65
N LEU A 116 30.30 -34.47 3.34
CA LEU A 116 31.11 -34.39 2.13
C LEU A 116 31.72 -35.74 1.71
N ALA A 117 31.47 -36.15 0.46
CA ALA A 117 32.38 -37.02 -0.29
C ALA A 117 33.28 -36.17 -1.18
N GLN A 118 34.55 -36.02 -0.79
CA GLN A 118 35.60 -35.47 -1.64
C GLN A 118 35.79 -36.38 -2.85
N LYS A 119 35.59 -35.88 -4.07
CA LYS A 119 36.04 -36.57 -5.29
C LYS A 119 37.56 -36.41 -5.42
N PRO A 120 38.31 -37.48 -5.73
CA PRO A 120 39.74 -37.37 -5.97
C PRO A 120 40.02 -36.62 -7.28
N ILE A 121 40.99 -35.70 -7.21
CA ILE A 121 41.66 -35.14 -8.38
C ILE A 121 42.52 -36.26 -8.98
N ILE A 122 42.20 -36.69 -10.19
CA ILE A 122 43.11 -37.48 -11.00
C ILE A 122 43.90 -36.50 -11.86
N ASN A 123 45.22 -36.71 -11.83
CA ASN A 123 46.29 -35.90 -12.39
C ASN A 123 46.31 -35.89 -13.92
#